data_AF-A0A6G0YEW4-F1
#
_entry.id   AF-A0A6G0YEW4-F1
#
_cell.length_a   1.000
_cell.length_b   1.000
_cell.length_c   1.000
_cell.angle_alpha   90.00
_cell.angle_beta   90.00
_cell.angle_gamma   90.00
#
_symmetry.space_group_name_H-M   'P 1'
#
loop_
_entity.id
_entity.type
_entity.pdbx_description
1 polymer ?
#
loop_
_entity_poly.entity_id
_entity_poly.type
_entity_poly.pdbx_seq_one_letter_code
_entity_poly.pdbx_strand_id
1 'polypeptide(L)'
;MALQLYSFKPTINDIDSNFNPMHFTNEILNTNLCIENRSIKPVNEWCLCKKCLNLSTDRECVCCIEFENLQKLCLDKKCITLNKSFSKIILDEEILNITRQQMIVKTKNRKKRNNLRTLDNKTWRFICYKQFTHWVNSWSKLGKGCVQVIIPSCVVHKIRETYPESNGNYIGFKDSNVLPS
;
A
#
# COMPACT_ATOMS: atom_id res chain seq x y z
N MET A 1 -11.43 29.94 -29.85
CA MET A 1 -12.43 29.09 -29.17
C MET A 1 -11.95 28.87 -27.73
N ALA A 2 -12.63 29.46 -26.75
CA ALA A 2 -12.32 29.23 -25.34
C ALA A 2 -13.03 27.95 -24.88
N LEU A 3 -12.29 27.00 -24.31
CA LEU A 3 -12.87 25.79 -23.73
C LEU A 3 -13.65 26.19 -22.48
N GLN A 4 -14.97 26.10 -22.54
CA GLN A 4 -15.84 26.32 -21.38
C GLN A 4 -15.66 25.16 -20.39
N LEU A 5 -15.30 25.48 -19.15
CA LEU A 5 -15.10 24.51 -18.08
C LEU A 5 -16.40 23.75 -17.78
N TYR A 6 -16.29 22.43 -17.64
CA TYR A 6 -17.37 21.52 -17.27
C TYR A 6 -18.15 22.05 -16.04
N SER A 7 -19.42 22.41 -16.25
CA SER A 7 -20.24 23.18 -15.28
C SER A 7 -21.25 22.32 -14.50
N PHE A 8 -20.98 21.02 -14.32
CA PHE A 8 -21.71 20.20 -13.36
C PHE A 8 -20.88 20.06 -12.08
N LYS A 9 -21.33 20.72 -10.99
CA LYS A 9 -20.77 20.49 -9.65
C LYS A 9 -21.61 19.39 -9.00
N PRO A 10 -21.08 18.18 -8.75
CA PRO A 10 -21.76 17.24 -7.87
C PRO A 10 -21.97 17.94 -6.52
N THR A 11 -23.22 18.00 -6.08
CA THR A 11 -23.62 18.54 -4.79
C THR A 11 -23.39 17.50 -3.70
N ILE A 12 -23.25 17.94 -2.44
CA ILE A 12 -23.08 17.03 -1.30
C ILE A 12 -24.25 16.03 -1.20
N ASN A 13 -25.43 16.43 -1.72
CA ASN A 13 -26.62 15.60 -1.76
C ASN A 13 -26.54 14.44 -2.79
N ASP A 14 -25.60 14.50 -3.74
CA ASP A 14 -25.33 13.43 -4.71
C ASP A 14 -24.44 12.32 -4.11
N ILE A 15 -23.89 12.55 -2.91
CA ILE A 15 -23.15 11.55 -2.13
C ILE A 15 -24.17 10.92 -1.18
N ASP A 16 -24.48 9.63 -1.39
CA ASP A 16 -25.45 8.90 -0.56
C ASP A 16 -25.10 9.03 0.93
N SER A 17 -25.92 9.80 1.65
CA SER A 17 -25.77 10.09 3.07
C SER A 17 -26.02 8.87 3.96
N ASN A 18 -26.54 7.77 3.38
CA ASN A 18 -26.63 6.47 4.04
C ASN A 18 -25.33 5.66 3.99
N PHE A 19 -24.27 6.15 3.33
CA PHE A 19 -22.96 5.52 3.41
C PHE A 19 -22.36 5.79 4.79
N ASN A 20 -22.74 4.96 5.77
CA ASN A 20 -22.24 5.03 7.13
C ASN A 20 -20.85 4.37 7.19
N PRO A 21 -19.73 5.11 7.18
CA PRO A 21 -18.40 4.53 7.18
C PRO A 21 -18.05 3.95 8.55
N MET A 22 -18.90 4.16 9.57
CA MET A 22 -18.65 3.70 10.95
C MET A 22 -18.83 2.20 11.15
N HIS A 23 -19.41 1.46 10.20
CA HIS A 23 -19.69 0.03 10.41
C HIS A 23 -18.55 -0.92 9.98
N PHE A 24 -17.42 -0.39 9.48
CA PHE A 24 -16.19 -1.18 9.29
C PHE A 24 -15.18 -0.77 10.36
N THR A 25 -15.48 -1.19 11.59
CA THR A 25 -14.64 -1.02 12.77
C THR A 25 -13.25 -1.59 12.55
N ASN A 26 -12.22 -0.74 12.64
CA ASN A 26 -10.90 -0.96 13.25
C ASN A 26 -10.26 -2.38 13.27
N GLU A 27 -10.41 -3.19 12.22
CA GLU A 27 -9.80 -4.53 12.11
C GLU A 27 -8.40 -4.53 11.47
N ILE A 28 -7.70 -3.39 11.47
CA ILE A 28 -6.30 -3.30 11.01
C ILE A 28 -5.36 -2.97 12.17
N LEU A 29 -5.91 -2.74 13.37
CA LEU A 29 -5.09 -2.56 14.56
C LEU A 29 -4.89 -3.91 15.25
N ASN A 30 -3.66 -4.40 15.19
CA ASN A 30 -3.18 -5.56 15.94
C ASN A 30 -3.93 -6.85 15.63
N THR A 31 -3.69 -7.43 14.45
CA THR A 31 -3.57 -8.88 14.50
C THR A 31 -2.41 -9.16 15.46
N ASN A 32 -2.72 -9.77 16.61
CA ASN A 32 -1.76 -10.44 17.50
C ASN A 32 -1.10 -11.59 16.74
N LEU A 33 -0.49 -11.28 15.61
CA LEU A 33 0.15 -12.22 14.73
C LEU A 33 1.51 -12.46 15.37
N CYS A 34 1.73 -13.69 15.84
CA CYS A 34 3.06 -14.10 16.31
C CYS A 34 4.01 -14.06 15.12
N ILE A 35 4.69 -12.93 14.98
CA ILE A 35 5.62 -12.61 13.88
C ILE A 35 7.06 -12.95 14.29
N GLU A 36 7.29 -13.35 15.54
CA GLU A 36 8.62 -13.69 16.05
C GLU A 36 9.33 -14.76 15.21
N ASN A 37 10.55 -14.45 14.77
CA ASN A 37 11.46 -15.32 14.03
C ASN A 37 10.96 -15.77 12.63
N ARG A 38 9.95 -15.11 12.06
CA ARG A 38 9.44 -15.46 10.72
C ARG A 38 10.42 -15.19 9.59
N SER A 39 11.35 -14.25 9.76
CA SER A 39 12.43 -13.99 8.79
C SER A 39 13.44 -15.14 8.69
N ILE A 40 13.56 -15.94 9.76
CA ILE A 40 14.49 -17.07 9.86
C ILE A 40 13.81 -18.39 9.43
N LYS A 41 12.50 -18.51 9.67
CA LYS A 41 11.72 -19.70 9.28
C LYS A 41 11.51 -19.79 7.76
N PRO A 42 11.41 -21.00 7.18
CA PRO A 42 11.11 -21.15 5.77
C PRO A 42 9.71 -20.59 5.44
N VAL A 43 9.59 -19.94 4.29
CA VAL A 43 8.35 -19.26 3.84
C VAL A 43 7.14 -20.19 3.88
N ASN A 44 7.32 -21.48 3.63
CA ASN A 44 6.24 -22.47 3.60
C ASN A 44 5.54 -22.67 4.95
N GLU A 45 6.18 -22.31 6.07
CA GLU A 45 5.60 -22.46 7.41
C GLU A 45 4.54 -21.39 7.74
N TRP A 46 4.61 -20.22 7.11
CA TRP A 46 3.71 -19.10 7.41
C TRP A 46 2.98 -18.57 6.17
N CYS A 47 3.45 -18.87 4.95
CA CYS A 47 2.81 -18.44 3.73
C CYS A 47 1.71 -19.39 3.27
N LEU A 48 0.47 -18.94 3.36
CA LEU A 48 -0.69 -19.65 2.80
C LEU A 48 -0.94 -19.34 1.31
N CYS A 49 -0.45 -18.19 0.81
CA CYS A 49 -0.72 -17.74 -0.56
C CYS A 49 0.27 -18.27 -1.62
N LYS A 50 1.35 -18.93 -1.19
CA LYS A 50 2.44 -19.50 -2.03
C LYS A 50 3.21 -18.49 -2.90
N LYS A 51 3.09 -17.19 -2.62
CA LYS A 51 3.75 -16.09 -3.36
C LYS A 51 4.58 -15.15 -2.49
N CYS A 52 4.66 -15.41 -1.19
CA CYS A 52 5.54 -14.63 -0.30
C CYS A 52 7.00 -15.05 -0.47
N LEU A 53 7.90 -14.19 0.00
CA LEU A 53 9.32 -14.48 0.20
C LEU A 53 9.75 -14.06 1.62
N ASN A 54 10.86 -14.61 2.11
CA ASN A 54 11.46 -14.10 3.33
C ASN A 54 12.06 -12.72 3.07
N LEU A 55 11.66 -11.78 3.91
CA LEU A 55 12.17 -10.42 3.92
C LEU A 55 13.09 -10.25 5.14
N SER A 56 13.85 -9.16 5.15
CA SER A 56 14.91 -8.93 6.14
C SER A 56 14.38 -8.69 7.55
N THR A 57 13.10 -8.35 7.72
CA THR A 57 12.50 -8.12 9.02
C THR A 57 11.28 -9.02 9.22
N ASP A 58 11.14 -9.54 10.43
CA ASP A 58 10.01 -10.37 10.83
C ASP A 58 8.66 -9.70 10.49
N ARG A 59 8.53 -8.41 10.80
CA ARG A 59 7.32 -7.60 10.51
C ARG A 59 6.93 -7.53 9.04
N GLU A 60 7.87 -7.78 8.13
CA GLU A 60 7.59 -7.83 6.69
C GLU A 60 7.24 -9.25 6.22
N CYS A 61 7.51 -10.29 7.02
CA CYS A 61 7.16 -11.69 6.75
C CYS A 61 5.72 -12.02 7.15
N VAL A 62 4.77 -11.31 6.52
CA VAL A 62 3.33 -11.48 6.73
C VAL A 62 2.65 -11.87 5.42
N CYS A 63 1.74 -12.83 5.48
CA CYS A 63 1.00 -13.33 4.31
C CYS A 63 -0.25 -12.48 4.06
N CYS A 64 -0.63 -12.27 2.80
CA CYS A 64 -1.82 -11.48 2.47
C CYS A 64 -3.13 -12.09 2.95
N ILE A 65 -3.16 -13.40 3.25
CA ILE A 65 -4.36 -14.09 3.76
C ILE A 65 -4.55 -13.85 5.26
N GLU A 66 -3.49 -13.50 5.99
CA GLU A 66 -3.56 -13.22 7.43
C GLU A 66 -4.29 -11.90 7.74
N PHE A 67 -4.61 -11.12 6.70
CA PHE A 67 -5.35 -9.87 6.79
C PHE A 67 -6.78 -10.08 6.31
N GLU A 68 -7.75 -9.92 7.21
CA GLU A 68 -9.17 -10.17 6.91
C GLU A 68 -9.72 -9.26 5.79
N ASN A 69 -9.32 -7.99 5.78
CA ASN A 69 -9.65 -7.03 4.74
C ASN A 69 -9.08 -7.41 3.37
N LEU A 70 -7.88 -8.00 3.33
CA LEU A 70 -7.31 -8.52 2.09
C LEU A 70 -7.99 -9.81 1.67
N GLN A 71 -8.44 -10.65 2.60
CA GLN A 71 -9.20 -11.85 2.29
C GLN A 71 -10.51 -11.51 1.57
N LYS A 72 -11.23 -10.46 2.03
CA LYS A 72 -12.43 -9.91 1.37
C LYS A 72 -12.13 -9.44 -0.06
N LEU A 73 -10.93 -8.88 -0.31
CA LEU A 73 -10.48 -8.49 -1.65
C LEU A 73 -9.94 -9.66 -2.48
N CYS A 74 -9.55 -10.76 -1.85
CA CYS A 74 -9.00 -11.93 -2.52
C CYS A 74 -10.09 -12.84 -3.11
N LEU A 75 -11.34 -12.79 -2.64
CA LEU A 75 -12.51 -13.54 -3.15
C LEU A 75 -12.13 -14.95 -3.66
N ASP A 76 -12.00 -15.11 -4.99
CA ASP A 76 -11.74 -16.39 -5.68
C ASP A 76 -10.25 -16.72 -5.89
N LYS A 77 -9.36 -15.83 -5.50
CA LYS A 77 -7.91 -15.93 -5.73
C LYS A 77 -7.18 -16.28 -4.44
N LYS A 78 -6.19 -17.16 -4.58
CA LYS A 78 -5.31 -17.58 -3.46
C LYS A 78 -4.35 -16.47 -3.00
N CYS A 79 -4.22 -15.36 -3.72
CA CYS A 79 -3.30 -14.28 -3.40
C CYS A 79 -3.79 -12.94 -3.95
N ILE A 80 -3.58 -11.85 -3.20
CA ILE A 80 -3.97 -10.50 -3.60
C ILE A 80 -3.26 -10.03 -4.87
N THR A 81 -2.03 -10.50 -5.12
CA THR A 81 -1.25 -10.13 -6.31
C THR A 81 -1.82 -10.71 -7.60
N LEU A 82 -2.70 -11.73 -7.51
CA LEU A 82 -3.40 -12.32 -8.65
C LEU A 82 -4.71 -11.59 -8.99
N ASN A 83 -5.13 -10.64 -8.14
CA ASN A 83 -6.32 -9.85 -8.39
C ASN A 83 -6.05 -8.86 -9.53
N LYS A 84 -6.96 -8.78 -10.51
CA LYS A 84 -6.88 -7.80 -11.61
C LYS A 84 -6.83 -6.36 -11.09
N SER A 85 -7.59 -6.06 -10.04
CA SER A 85 -7.60 -4.76 -9.37
C SER A 85 -6.23 -4.43 -8.78
N PHE A 86 -5.50 -5.40 -8.25
CA PHE A 86 -4.14 -5.18 -7.77
C PHE A 86 -3.22 -4.73 -8.92
N SER A 87 -3.24 -5.45 -10.04
CA SER A 87 -2.44 -5.08 -11.21
C SER A 87 -2.80 -3.68 -11.73
N LYS A 88 -4.09 -3.35 -11.78
CA LYS A 88 -4.54 -2.07 -12.31
C LYS A 88 -4.29 -0.90 -11.36
N ILE A 89 -4.42 -1.09 -10.05
CA ILE A 89 -4.32 0.02 -9.09
C ILE A 89 -2.88 0.23 -8.62
N ILE A 90 -2.08 -0.84 -8.54
CA ILE A 90 -0.75 -0.81 -7.89
C ILE A 90 0.40 -0.89 -8.90
N LEU A 91 0.21 -1.52 -10.07
CA LEU A 91 1.29 -1.75 -11.03
C LEU A 91 1.10 -1.00 -12.36
N ASP A 92 -0.06 -0.40 -12.61
CA ASP A 92 -0.34 0.34 -13.84
C ASP A 92 0.34 1.71 -13.81
N GLU A 93 1.19 1.97 -14.80
CA GLU A 93 2.03 3.17 -14.85
C GLU A 93 1.21 4.46 -14.94
N GLU A 94 0.11 4.46 -15.68
CA GLU A 94 -0.77 5.63 -15.82
C GLU A 94 -1.42 5.98 -14.48
N ILE A 95 -1.94 4.96 -13.78
CA ILE A 95 -2.52 5.14 -12.45
C ILE A 95 -1.45 5.63 -11.46
N LEU A 96 -0.25 5.04 -11.47
CA LEU A 96 0.83 5.47 -10.60
C LEU A 96 1.27 6.90 -10.90
N ASN A 97 1.30 7.31 -12.17
CA ASN A 97 1.63 8.68 -12.56
C ASN A 97 0.57 9.66 -12.04
N ILE A 98 -0.72 9.34 -12.16
CA ILE A 98 -1.81 10.14 -11.58
C ILE A 98 -1.61 10.29 -10.07
N THR A 99 -1.38 9.19 -9.35
CA THR A 99 -1.11 9.21 -7.90
C THR A 99 0.11 10.06 -7.57
N ARG A 100 1.19 9.93 -8.34
CA ARG A 100 2.41 10.73 -8.18
C ARG A 100 2.13 12.22 -8.29
N GLN A 101 1.39 12.65 -9.31
CA GLN A 101 1.02 14.05 -9.48
C GLN A 101 0.17 14.55 -8.30
N GLN A 102 -0.80 13.76 -7.84
CA GLN A 102 -1.60 14.10 -6.67
C GLN A 102 -0.74 14.25 -5.40
N MET A 103 0.24 13.36 -5.19
CA MET A 103 1.17 13.45 -4.07
C MET A 103 2.05 14.71 -4.17
N ILE A 104 2.52 15.08 -5.36
CA ILE A 104 3.33 16.29 -5.59
C ILE A 104 2.54 17.54 -5.21
N VAL A 105 1.29 17.65 -5.65
CA VAL A 105 0.42 18.81 -5.38
C VAL A 105 0.12 18.94 -3.88
N LYS A 106 -0.16 17.83 -3.20
CA LYS A 106 -0.45 17.82 -1.75
C LYS A 106 0.80 18.05 -0.88
N THR A 107 2.00 17.77 -1.39
CA THR A 107 3.24 17.86 -0.61
C THR A 107 3.70 19.30 -0.46
N LYS A 108 3.66 19.85 0.76
CA LYS A 108 4.17 21.19 1.08
C LYS A 108 5.70 21.27 1.12
N ASN A 109 6.39 20.19 1.49
CA ASN A 109 7.85 20.16 1.62
C ASN A 109 8.55 20.09 0.23
N ARG A 110 9.36 21.10 -0.08
CA ARG A 110 10.05 21.24 -1.38
C ARG A 110 11.01 20.09 -1.70
N LYS A 111 11.81 19.63 -0.73
CA LYS A 111 12.76 18.52 -0.94
C LYS A 111 12.03 17.23 -1.29
N LYS A 112 10.98 16.89 -0.53
CA LYS A 112 10.14 15.70 -0.79
C LYS A 112 9.42 15.78 -2.14
N ARG A 113 8.96 16.98 -2.52
CA ARG A 113 8.33 17.22 -3.82
C ARG A 113 9.32 17.00 -4.96
N ASN A 114 10.57 17.46 -4.83
CA ASN A 114 11.61 17.24 -5.84
C ASN A 114 11.96 15.76 -5.99
N ASN A 115 12.05 15.01 -4.88
CA ASN A 115 12.27 13.58 -4.94
C ASN A 115 11.12 12.84 -5.63
N LEU A 116 9.86 13.24 -5.39
CA LEU A 116 8.72 12.70 -6.12
C LEU A 116 8.76 13.05 -7.62
N ARG A 117 9.47 14.10 -8.01
CA ARG A 117 9.65 14.47 -9.43
C ARG A 117 10.66 13.59 -10.15
N THR A 118 11.54 12.88 -9.43
CA THR A 118 12.45 11.92 -10.08
C THR A 118 11.66 10.70 -10.54
N LEU A 119 12.07 10.11 -11.67
CA LEU A 119 11.45 8.92 -12.28
C LEU A 119 12.22 7.65 -11.91
N ASP A 120 12.81 7.64 -10.72
CA ASP A 120 13.62 6.51 -10.25
C ASP A 120 12.72 5.36 -9.79
N ASN A 121 13.16 4.12 -9.98
CA ASN A 121 12.45 2.92 -9.49
C ASN A 121 12.15 2.99 -7.99
N LYS A 122 13.03 3.62 -7.20
CA LYS A 122 12.82 3.87 -5.78
C LYS A 122 11.58 4.72 -5.50
N THR A 123 11.36 5.76 -6.31
CA THR A 123 10.20 6.64 -6.21
C THR A 123 8.94 5.87 -6.59
N TRP A 124 8.98 5.05 -7.65
CA TRP A 124 7.86 4.20 -8.04
C TRP A 124 7.48 3.19 -6.95
N ARG A 125 8.46 2.45 -6.38
CA ARG A 125 8.21 1.54 -5.25
C ARG A 125 7.53 2.25 -4.08
N PHE A 126 8.02 3.44 -3.71
CA PHE A 126 7.42 4.23 -2.64
C PHE A 126 5.96 4.60 -2.92
N ILE A 127 5.65 5.00 -4.16
CA ILE A 127 4.28 5.32 -4.58
C ILE A 127 3.41 4.06 -4.52
N CYS A 128 3.86 2.92 -5.05
CA CYS A 128 3.13 1.65 -4.97
C CYS A 128 2.82 1.25 -3.53
N TYR A 129 3.80 1.34 -2.63
CA TYR A 129 3.60 1.06 -1.20
C TYR A 129 2.54 1.97 -0.59
N LYS A 130 2.62 3.27 -0.84
CA LYS A 130 1.62 4.22 -0.35
C LYS A 130 0.24 3.96 -0.95
N GLN A 131 0.15 3.78 -2.25
CA GLN A 131 -1.09 3.50 -2.97
C GLN A 131 -1.74 2.23 -2.43
N PHE A 132 -0.97 1.16 -2.19
CA PHE A 132 -1.48 -0.08 -1.61
C PHE A 132 -2.04 0.16 -0.21
N THR A 133 -1.30 0.85 0.67
CA THR A 133 -1.81 1.16 2.01
C THR A 133 -3.08 2.00 1.96
N HIS A 134 -3.21 2.92 1.01
CA HIS A 134 -4.44 3.68 0.82
C HIS A 134 -5.58 2.79 0.33
N TRP A 135 -5.34 1.96 -0.69
CA TRP A 135 -6.34 1.06 -1.25
C TRP A 135 -6.94 0.13 -0.20
N VAL A 136 -6.08 -0.50 0.60
CA VAL A 136 -6.46 -1.46 1.64
C VAL A 136 -7.15 -0.79 2.84
N ASN A 137 -6.83 0.48 3.11
CA ASN A 137 -7.40 1.26 4.20
C ASN A 137 -8.49 2.24 3.75
N SER A 138 -9.02 2.12 2.53
CA SER A 138 -9.96 3.11 1.97
C SER A 138 -11.22 3.29 2.83
N TRP A 139 -11.53 2.31 3.68
CA TRP A 139 -12.70 2.28 4.57
C TRP A 139 -12.40 2.60 6.04
N SER A 140 -11.14 2.92 6.40
CA SER A 140 -10.74 3.20 7.78
C SER A 140 -10.11 4.59 7.93
N LYS A 141 -10.55 5.35 8.93
CA LYS A 141 -9.96 6.67 9.23
C LYS A 141 -8.56 6.47 9.84
N LEU A 142 -7.52 6.77 9.06
CA LEU A 142 -6.14 6.90 9.56
C LEU A 142 -6.05 8.14 10.47
N GLY A 143 -6.28 7.95 11.77
CA GLY A 143 -6.11 8.99 12.79
C GLY A 143 -4.66 9.47 12.93
N LYS A 144 -4.47 10.69 13.47
CA LYS A 144 -3.14 11.20 13.86
C LYS A 144 -2.60 10.30 14.97
N GLY A 145 -1.59 9.48 14.64
CA GLY A 145 -1.01 8.48 15.54
C GLY A 145 -1.16 7.02 15.06
N CYS A 146 -1.81 6.78 13.92
CA CYS A 146 -2.02 5.42 13.43
C CYS A 146 -0.73 4.80 12.86
N VAL A 147 -0.35 3.71 13.53
CA VAL A 147 0.49 2.56 13.17
C VAL A 147 0.81 2.44 11.68
N GLN A 148 2.10 2.28 11.40
CA GLN A 148 2.65 2.00 10.08
C GLN A 148 2.04 0.70 9.53
N VAL A 149 1.28 0.82 8.45
CA VAL A 149 0.55 -0.32 7.84
C VAL A 149 1.56 -1.32 7.30
N ILE A 150 1.45 -2.56 7.75
CA ILE A 150 2.30 -3.67 7.29
C ILE A 150 1.84 -4.08 5.90
N ILE A 151 2.78 -4.16 4.95
CA ILE A 151 2.52 -4.63 3.59
C ILE A 151 2.88 -6.11 3.51
N PRO A 152 1.99 -6.98 3.00
CA PRO A 152 2.29 -8.41 2.88
C PRO A 152 3.52 -8.67 2.01
N SER A 153 4.27 -9.72 2.34
CA SER A 153 5.50 -10.10 1.64
C SER A 153 5.26 -10.36 0.14
N CYS A 154 4.17 -11.03 -0.24
CA CYS A 154 3.84 -11.28 -1.64
C CYS A 154 3.68 -9.97 -2.45
N VAL A 155 3.12 -8.93 -1.84
CA VAL A 155 2.94 -7.61 -2.46
C VAL A 155 4.28 -6.90 -2.59
N VAL A 156 5.10 -6.89 -1.52
CA VAL A 156 6.44 -6.31 -1.55
C VAL A 156 7.30 -6.97 -2.62
N HIS A 157 7.27 -8.31 -2.69
CA HIS A 157 7.99 -9.07 -3.69
C HIS A 157 7.55 -8.68 -5.10
N LYS A 158 6.24 -8.64 -5.37
CA LYS A 158 5.73 -8.28 -6.70
C LYS A 158 6.12 -6.87 -7.13
N ILE A 159 6.06 -5.90 -6.22
CA ILE A 159 6.46 -4.51 -6.49
C ILE A 159 7.97 -4.42 -6.77
N ARG A 160 8.80 -5.15 -6.02
CA ARG A 160 10.27 -5.17 -6.23
C ARG A 160 10.65 -5.86 -7.54
N GLU A 161 9.88 -6.86 -7.98
CA GLU A 161 10.03 -7.50 -9.29
C GLU A 161 9.72 -6.52 -10.43
N THR A 162 8.66 -5.72 -10.30
CA THR A 162 8.28 -4.69 -11.31
C THR A 162 9.26 -3.52 -11.33
N TYR A 163 9.74 -3.07 -10.17
CA TYR A 163 10.65 -1.93 -10.03
C TYR A 163 11.92 -2.34 -9.30
N PRO A 164 12.88 -3.02 -9.98
CA PRO A 164 14.08 -3.51 -9.34
C PRO A 164 15.02 -2.37 -8.90
N GLU A 165 15.78 -2.60 -7.83
CA GLU A 165 16.92 -1.78 -7.42
C GLU A 165 18.18 -2.30 -8.13
N SER A 166 18.94 -1.43 -8.79
CA SER A 166 20.13 -1.79 -9.56
C SER A 166 21.19 -2.56 -8.75
N ASN A 167 21.22 -2.34 -7.44
CA ASN A 167 22.19 -2.95 -6.51
C ASN A 167 21.60 -4.10 -5.68
N GLY A 168 20.31 -4.46 -5.88
CA GLY A 168 19.64 -5.55 -5.13
C GLY A 168 19.43 -5.33 -3.63
N ASN A 169 20.03 -4.29 -3.04
CA ASN A 169 19.92 -3.98 -1.61
C ASN A 169 18.68 -3.14 -1.31
N TYR A 170 17.67 -3.78 -0.72
CA TYR A 170 16.47 -3.10 -0.25
C TYR A 170 16.58 -2.81 1.25
N ILE A 171 16.38 -1.54 1.61
CA ILE A 171 16.21 -1.15 3.02
C ILE A 171 14.83 -1.67 3.47
N GLY A 172 14.81 -2.57 4.45
CA GLY A 172 13.58 -3.11 5.04
C GLY A 172 12.83 -2.08 5.89
N PHE A 173 11.78 -2.54 6.56
CA PHE A 173 10.91 -1.73 7.40
C PHE A 173 11.69 -1.01 8.51
N LYS A 174 11.69 0.32 8.48
CA LYS A 174 12.20 1.16 9.58
C LYS A 174 11.04 1.60 10.45
N ASP A 175 11.11 1.33 11.75
CA ASP A 175 10.21 1.92 12.74
C ASP A 175 10.40 3.43 12.74
N SER A 176 9.31 4.19 12.67
CA SER A 176 9.35 5.65 12.81
C SER A 176 9.69 6.14 14.24
N ASN A 177 10.09 5.25 15.16
CA ASN A 177 10.49 5.58 16.52
C ASN A 177 11.99 5.88 16.70
N VAL A 178 12.79 5.91 15.63
CA VAL A 178 14.15 6.43 15.70
C VAL A 178 14.22 7.71 14.89
N LEU A 179 13.97 8.82 15.58
CA LEU A 179 14.42 10.14 15.13
C LEU A 179 15.94 10.07 14.98
N PRO A 180 16.52 10.38 13.81
CA PRO A 180 17.96 10.63 13.74
C PRO A 180 18.25 11.87 14.60
N SER A 181 19.20 11.70 15.52
CA SER A 181 19.80 12.75 16.34
C SER A 181 20.48 13.80 15.46
#